data_AF-A0A0J9UT83-F1
#
_entry.id   AF-A0A0J9UT83-F1
#
_cell.length_a   1.000
_cell.length_b   1.000
_cell.length_c   1.000
_cell.angle_alpha   90.00
_cell.angle_beta   90.00
_cell.angle_gamma   90.00
#
_symmetry.space_group_name_H-M   'P 1'
#
loop_
_entity.id
_entity.type
_entity.pdbx_description
1 polymer ?
#
loop_
_entity_poly.entity_id
_entity_poly.type
_entity_poly.pdbx_seq_one_letter_code
_entity_poly.pdbx_strand_id
1 'polypeptide(L)'
;MRHSFISALIAVGSAVQAAAQLNGKVGPLTTPSAKAAIKTCNIVDYGAKANAKTDNGPAIQKAWNDCRTSGGEVYVPEGDYGLGTWVTLTSSKPMSFRLDGIIYRIGTDGGNMFMFKHLEDFEFYSSTSKGAIQGYGYEFHKKDEYGPRILRFADVKSFSIHDVALVDSPAFHFSIDTCSDGEVYNMAIHGGNRGGLDGIDVWGTNIHITTLKSATRTMRLCPESPLTTSWSRTSSATWPGGLGQWGPLGTGHWERIHDIEYNNIYTQRSNQMYMFKSYGGSGTVNNVALKNFAGHSNAYTLDLDAQWSSMKPIAGDGILYTNMTFSGWSGTCADGHQRGPIKFNCPADVPCTDMQVDDFTVRSNKGDTVEHVCKNAYGSGACLKKGDGGAYTTTQTVDAASAATPTMDGEIENGLGLTVSIAIPTIRPSFFPGVAAISPRMADASKAQATARLM
;
A
#
# COMPACT_ATOMS: atom_id res chain seq x y z
N MET A 1 -53.11 -36.78 -25.68
CA MET A 1 -51.89 -35.95 -25.88
C MET A 1 -51.38 -35.55 -24.51
N ARG A 2 -50.20 -36.03 -24.11
CA ARG A 2 -49.54 -35.64 -22.86
C ARG A 2 -48.83 -34.31 -23.11
N HIS A 3 -49.28 -33.23 -22.48
CA HIS A 3 -48.55 -31.97 -22.48
C HIS A 3 -47.70 -31.89 -21.21
N SER A 4 -46.39 -32.05 -21.41
CA SER A 4 -45.36 -31.78 -20.40
C SER A 4 -45.29 -30.28 -20.16
N PHE A 5 -45.51 -29.86 -18.93
CA PHE A 5 -45.11 -28.52 -18.48
C PHE A 5 -43.60 -28.54 -18.25
N ILE A 6 -42.85 -27.87 -19.11
CA ILE A 6 -41.45 -27.52 -18.86
C ILE A 6 -41.47 -26.29 -17.95
N SER A 7 -41.17 -26.50 -16.67
CA SER A 7 -40.85 -25.40 -15.75
C SER A 7 -39.51 -24.78 -16.18
N ALA A 8 -39.56 -23.56 -16.69
CA ALA A 8 -38.38 -22.72 -16.86
C ALA A 8 -37.89 -22.30 -15.46
N LEU A 9 -36.85 -22.96 -14.96
CA LEU A 9 -36.04 -22.40 -13.88
C LEU A 9 -35.27 -21.21 -14.47
N ILE A 10 -35.71 -20.00 -14.14
CA ILE A 10 -34.89 -18.80 -14.27
C ILE A 10 -33.81 -18.93 -13.18
N ALA A 11 -32.62 -19.38 -13.57
CA ALA A 11 -31.44 -19.23 -12.74
C ALA A 11 -31.10 -17.74 -12.71
N VAL A 12 -31.62 -17.02 -11.72
CA VAL A 12 -31.06 -15.73 -11.32
C VAL A 12 -29.67 -16.05 -10.77
N GLY A 13 -28.66 -15.95 -11.63
CA GLY A 13 -27.27 -15.98 -11.21
C GLY A 13 -27.05 -14.77 -10.31
N SER A 14 -27.17 -14.97 -9.00
CA SER A 14 -26.64 -14.03 -8.02
C SER A 14 -25.15 -13.93 -8.29
N ALA A 15 -24.72 -12.87 -8.97
CA ALA A 15 -23.30 -12.54 -9.06
C ALA A 15 -22.83 -12.33 -7.61
N VAL A 16 -22.19 -13.36 -7.04
CA VAL A 16 -21.59 -13.25 -5.72
C VAL A 16 -20.40 -12.31 -5.92
N GLN A 17 -20.63 -11.03 -5.64
CA GLN A 17 -19.60 -10.01 -5.74
C GLN A 17 -18.48 -10.37 -4.75
N ALA A 18 -17.23 -10.31 -5.21
CA ALA A 18 -16.10 -10.56 -4.33
C ALA A 18 -16.20 -9.64 -3.09
N ALA A 19 -16.15 -10.25 -1.91
CA ALA A 19 -16.30 -9.57 -0.64
C ALA A 19 -15.18 -10.07 0.27
N ALA A 20 -14.12 -9.28 0.37
CA ALA A 20 -13.05 -9.53 1.32
C ALA A 20 -13.37 -8.82 2.64
N GLN A 21 -13.19 -9.52 3.75
CA GLN A 21 -13.36 -8.94 5.08
C GLN A 21 -12.19 -9.24 6.01
N LEU A 22 -11.87 -8.30 6.92
CA LEU A 22 -11.00 -8.59 8.05
C LEU A 22 -11.56 -9.82 8.77
N ASN A 23 -10.67 -10.74 9.12
CA ASN A 23 -11.05 -11.98 9.77
C ASN A 23 -11.01 -11.87 11.31
N GLY A 24 -10.68 -10.68 11.84
CA GLY A 24 -10.66 -10.40 13.27
C GLY A 24 -10.47 -8.91 13.60
N LYS A 25 -10.23 -8.63 14.89
CA LYS A 25 -9.81 -7.30 15.37
C LYS A 25 -8.43 -6.97 14.82
N VAL A 26 -8.20 -5.71 14.47
CA VAL A 26 -6.88 -5.16 14.12
C VAL A 26 -6.43 -4.15 15.16
N GLY A 27 -5.14 -3.82 15.15
CA GLY A 27 -4.55 -2.83 16.04
C GLY A 27 -3.99 -3.43 17.34
N PRO A 28 -3.41 -2.58 18.20
CA PRO A 28 -2.83 -3.01 19.47
C PRO A 28 -3.88 -3.55 20.46
N LEU A 29 -3.41 -4.37 21.39
CA LEU A 29 -4.23 -4.95 22.46
C LEU A 29 -4.40 -3.98 23.62
N THR A 30 -3.38 -3.17 23.90
CA THR A 30 -3.39 -2.14 24.95
C THR A 30 -3.04 -0.75 24.39
N THR A 31 -3.56 0.31 25.01
CA THR A 31 -3.37 1.69 24.53
C THR A 31 -1.95 2.22 24.78
N PRO A 32 -1.49 3.25 24.06
CA PRO A 32 -0.21 3.90 24.35
C PRO A 32 -0.13 4.41 25.78
N SER A 33 -1.23 4.97 26.30
CA SER A 33 -1.31 5.49 27.67
C SER A 33 -1.13 4.40 28.73
N ALA A 34 -1.66 3.19 28.50
CA ALA A 34 -1.47 2.06 29.40
C ALA A 34 -0.01 1.59 29.40
N LYS A 35 0.62 1.53 28.21
CA LYS A 35 2.04 1.18 28.06
C LYS A 35 2.94 2.24 28.72
N ALA A 36 2.72 3.52 28.44
CA ALA A 36 3.47 4.63 29.02
C ALA A 36 3.35 4.72 30.55
N ALA A 37 2.19 4.33 31.12
CA ALA A 37 1.97 4.28 32.56
C ALA A 37 2.79 3.18 33.27
N ILE A 38 3.18 2.12 32.56
CA ILE A 38 4.13 1.12 33.08
C ILE A 38 5.51 1.75 33.16
N LYS A 39 5.98 2.30 32.04
CA LYS A 39 7.30 2.93 31.92
C LYS A 39 7.37 3.79 30.66
N THR A 40 7.96 4.97 30.79
CA THR A 40 8.33 5.82 29.65
C THR A 40 9.83 6.01 29.61
N CYS A 41 10.47 5.60 28.52
CA CYS A 41 11.89 5.73 28.28
C CYS A 41 12.12 6.86 27.26
N ASN A 42 12.28 8.08 27.75
CA ASN A 42 12.62 9.23 26.91
C ASN A 42 14.08 9.11 26.44
N ILE A 43 14.32 9.09 25.13
CA ILE A 43 15.66 8.87 24.57
C ILE A 43 16.71 9.87 25.06
N VAL A 44 16.31 11.07 25.49
CA VAL A 44 17.21 12.11 26.03
C VAL A 44 17.85 11.63 27.34
N ASP A 45 17.10 10.90 28.17
CA ASP A 45 17.61 10.32 29.43
C ASP A 45 18.64 9.21 29.16
N TYR A 46 18.68 8.68 27.94
CA TYR A 46 19.65 7.67 27.48
C TYR A 46 20.78 8.28 26.62
N GLY A 47 20.92 9.60 26.64
CA GLY A 47 22.01 10.34 26.01
C GLY A 47 21.74 10.83 24.60
N ALA A 48 20.48 10.80 24.13
CA ALA A 48 20.12 11.42 22.86
C ALA A 48 20.34 12.94 22.92
N LYS A 49 20.74 13.52 21.79
CA LYS A 49 20.89 14.95 21.59
C LYS A 49 20.03 15.37 20.41
N ALA A 50 19.14 16.35 20.64
CA ALA A 50 18.33 16.99 19.61
C ALA A 50 19.22 17.85 18.69
N ASN A 51 19.99 17.16 17.85
CA ASN A 51 20.81 17.69 16.78
C ASN A 51 20.78 16.70 15.61
N ALA A 52 20.38 17.17 14.42
CA ALA A 52 20.31 16.39 13.18
C ALA A 52 21.62 15.72 12.75
N LYS A 53 22.76 16.09 13.35
CA LYS A 53 24.10 15.57 13.01
C LYS A 53 24.67 14.59 14.04
N THR A 54 24.09 14.49 15.23
CA THR A 54 24.56 13.53 16.26
C THR A 54 23.90 12.19 16.00
N ASP A 55 24.65 11.08 16.08
CA ASP A 55 24.05 9.75 16.01
C ASP A 55 23.29 9.42 17.30
N ASN A 56 21.97 9.31 17.18
CA ASN A 56 21.06 8.97 18.26
C ASN A 56 20.63 7.49 18.27
N GLY A 57 21.09 6.68 17.30
CA GLY A 57 20.79 5.24 17.24
C GLY A 57 21.12 4.50 18.55
N PRO A 58 22.30 4.71 19.15
CA PRO A 58 22.65 4.10 20.44
C PRO A 58 21.73 4.51 21.60
N ALA A 59 21.25 5.76 21.62
CA ALA A 59 20.35 6.24 22.68
C ALA A 59 18.95 5.62 22.53
N ILE A 60 18.43 5.54 21.30
CA ILE A 60 17.17 4.85 21.00
C ILE A 60 17.25 3.37 21.41
N GLN A 61 18.33 2.67 21.05
CA GLN A 61 18.52 1.26 21.40
C GLN A 61 18.58 1.05 22.92
N LYS A 62 19.25 1.95 23.66
CA LYS A 62 19.30 1.90 25.13
C LYS A 62 17.93 2.13 25.77
N ALA A 63 17.19 3.15 25.32
CA ALA A 63 15.84 3.43 25.79
C ALA A 63 14.90 2.24 25.55
N TRP A 64 14.97 1.65 24.35
CA TRP A 64 14.21 0.45 24.02
C TRP A 64 14.58 -0.75 24.91
N ASN A 65 15.88 -0.98 25.11
CA ASN A 65 16.35 -2.07 25.96
C ASN A 65 15.90 -1.95 27.41
N ASP A 66 15.75 -0.73 27.93
CA ASP A 66 15.25 -0.52 29.28
C ASP A 66 13.73 -0.68 29.38
N CYS A 67 12.96 -0.13 28.42
CA CYS A 67 11.49 -0.25 28.44
C CYS A 67 11.02 -1.68 28.15
N ARG A 68 11.69 -2.43 27.27
CA ARG A 68 11.29 -3.82 26.94
C ARG A 68 11.43 -4.80 28.12
N THR A 69 12.05 -4.41 29.23
CA THR A 69 12.17 -5.26 30.43
C THR A 69 10.81 -5.47 31.12
N SER A 70 9.98 -4.44 31.16
CA SER A 70 8.64 -4.44 31.76
C SER A 70 7.50 -4.30 30.73
N GLY A 71 7.83 -3.88 29.51
CA GLY A 71 6.89 -3.19 28.63
C GLY A 71 6.88 -1.70 28.94
N GLY A 72 6.46 -0.90 27.97
CA GLY A 72 6.50 0.56 28.11
C GLY A 72 6.43 1.32 26.79
N GLU A 73 6.74 2.60 26.88
CA GLU A 73 6.83 3.53 25.75
C GLU A 73 8.26 4.04 25.58
N VAL A 74 8.83 3.89 24.39
CA VAL A 74 10.01 4.68 23.99
C VAL A 74 9.52 6.00 23.43
N TYR A 75 10.00 7.11 24.00
CA TYR A 75 9.61 8.45 23.61
C TYR A 75 10.76 9.21 22.95
N VAL A 76 10.52 9.67 21.72
CA VAL A 76 11.36 10.63 20.99
C VAL A 76 10.68 12.00 21.03
N PRO A 77 11.17 12.95 21.86
CA PRO A 77 10.59 14.29 21.97
C PRO A 77 10.65 15.09 20.67
N GLU A 78 9.92 16.20 20.63
CA GLU A 78 10.06 17.19 19.56
C GLU A 78 11.52 17.68 19.48
N GLY A 79 12.05 17.73 18.26
CA GLY A 79 13.45 18.07 17.98
C GLY A 79 13.97 17.33 16.76
N ASP A 80 15.17 17.71 16.32
CA ASP A 80 15.84 17.08 15.18
C ASP A 80 16.89 16.09 15.67
N TYR A 81 16.89 14.84 15.20
CA TYR A 81 17.79 13.80 15.67
C TYR A 81 18.46 13.08 14.50
N GLY A 82 19.80 13.11 14.45
CA GLY A 82 20.54 12.30 13.48
C GLY A 82 20.47 10.80 13.82
N LEU A 83 20.42 9.95 12.79
CA LEU A 83 20.54 8.49 12.89
C LEU A 83 21.70 8.00 12.03
N GLY A 84 22.80 7.66 12.70
CA GLY A 84 24.02 7.12 12.10
C GLY A 84 24.08 5.61 12.18
N THR A 85 23.62 5.05 13.30
CA THR A 85 23.56 3.61 13.52
C THR A 85 22.10 3.13 13.43
N TRP A 86 21.86 2.12 12.59
CA TRP A 86 20.54 1.49 12.47
C TRP A 86 20.12 0.77 13.75
N VAL A 87 18.82 0.72 14.00
CA VAL A 87 18.25 0.10 15.19
C VAL A 87 17.42 -1.13 14.85
N THR A 88 17.61 -2.20 15.63
CA THR A 88 16.81 -3.43 15.55
C THR A 88 16.16 -3.68 16.90
N LEU A 89 14.84 -3.57 16.94
CA LEU A 89 14.04 -3.42 18.14
C LEU A 89 13.12 -4.64 18.29
N THR A 90 13.33 -5.42 19.37
CA THR A 90 12.57 -6.63 19.69
C THR A 90 12.07 -6.59 21.13
N SER A 91 10.96 -7.24 21.43
CA SER A 91 10.36 -7.27 22.77
C SER A 91 9.39 -8.44 22.91
N SER A 92 9.38 -9.10 24.07
CA SER A 92 8.34 -10.05 24.47
C SER A 92 7.26 -9.41 25.35
N LYS A 93 7.32 -8.09 25.52
CA LYS A 93 6.37 -7.27 26.29
C LYS A 93 5.69 -6.25 25.38
N PRO A 94 4.45 -5.82 25.70
CA PRO A 94 3.78 -4.73 24.99
C PRO A 94 4.63 -3.46 24.96
N MET A 95 4.74 -2.86 23.78
CA MET A 95 5.59 -1.69 23.56
C MET A 95 4.87 -0.62 22.73
N SER A 96 5.19 0.64 22.98
CA SER A 96 4.90 1.74 22.06
C SER A 96 6.16 2.53 21.73
N PHE A 97 6.17 3.14 20.54
CA PHE A 97 7.21 4.04 20.07
C PHE A 97 6.55 5.36 19.67
N ARG A 98 6.69 6.38 20.52
CA ARG A 98 6.15 7.73 20.29
C ARG A 98 7.21 8.60 19.64
N LEU A 99 7.02 8.92 18.36
CA LEU A 99 7.86 9.82 17.57
C LEU A 99 7.20 11.20 17.46
N ASP A 100 7.59 12.14 18.31
CA ASP A 100 7.17 13.55 18.17
C ASP A 100 8.24 14.42 17.49
N GLY A 101 9.49 13.95 17.45
CA GLY A 101 10.59 14.59 16.73
C GLY A 101 10.74 14.15 15.27
N ILE A 102 11.82 14.62 14.64
CA ILE A 102 12.20 14.26 13.27
C ILE A 102 13.54 13.51 13.30
N ILE A 103 13.58 12.32 12.70
CA ILE A 103 14.81 11.55 12.52
C ILE A 103 15.41 11.86 11.15
N TYR A 104 16.69 12.22 11.09
CA TYR A 104 17.44 12.47 9.86
C TYR A 104 18.48 11.39 9.65
N ARG A 105 18.49 10.76 8.47
CA ARG A 105 19.56 9.83 8.11
C ARG A 105 20.90 10.56 8.03
N ILE A 106 21.89 10.08 8.78
CA ILE A 106 23.31 10.45 8.60
C ILE A 106 24.19 9.24 8.30
N GLY A 107 23.72 8.03 8.61
CA GLY A 107 24.40 6.78 8.26
C GLY A 107 24.25 6.42 6.78
N THR A 108 25.16 5.58 6.28
CA THR A 108 25.19 5.15 4.86
C THR A 108 25.14 3.64 4.68
N ASP A 109 25.07 2.88 5.78
CA ASP A 109 25.05 1.42 5.76
C ASP A 109 23.82 0.89 5.02
N GLY A 110 23.93 -0.32 4.45
CA GLY A 110 22.78 -1.03 3.90
C GLY A 110 21.81 -1.50 5.00
N GLY A 111 20.68 -2.08 4.60
CA GLY A 111 19.70 -2.66 5.53
C GLY A 111 18.47 -1.77 5.73
N ASN A 112 17.97 -1.70 6.97
CA ASN A 112 16.80 -0.91 7.36
C ASN A 112 17.21 0.03 8.51
N MET A 113 16.91 1.33 8.40
CA MET A 113 17.21 2.31 9.45
C MET A 113 16.53 1.94 10.78
N PHE A 114 15.25 1.58 10.70
CA PHE A 114 14.47 1.01 11.79
C PHE A 114 13.95 -0.37 11.39
N MET A 115 14.26 -1.37 12.21
CA MET A 115 13.66 -2.70 12.11
C MET A 115 12.99 -3.07 13.43
N PHE A 116 11.66 -3.17 13.43
CA PHE A 116 10.88 -3.71 14.53
C PHE A 116 10.56 -5.16 14.21
N LYS A 117 10.97 -6.11 15.07
CA LYS A 117 10.75 -7.53 14.79
C LYS A 117 10.42 -8.37 16.01
N HIS A 118 9.64 -9.43 15.82
CA HIS A 118 9.17 -10.32 16.88
C HIS A 118 8.51 -9.53 18.01
N LEU A 119 7.42 -8.85 17.66
CA LEU A 119 6.64 -8.00 18.58
C LEU A 119 5.18 -8.43 18.58
N GLU A 120 4.54 -8.26 19.73
CA GLU A 120 3.10 -8.42 19.90
C GLU A 120 2.58 -7.27 20.76
N ASP A 121 1.41 -6.73 20.42
CA ASP A 121 0.84 -5.53 21.05
C ASP A 121 1.76 -4.30 20.93
N PHE A 122 1.96 -3.85 19.69
CA PHE A 122 2.90 -2.79 19.34
C PHE A 122 2.23 -1.57 18.72
N GLU A 123 2.71 -0.37 19.02
CA GLU A 123 2.18 0.87 18.45
C GLU A 123 3.28 1.86 18.13
N PHE A 124 3.38 2.30 16.86
CA PHE A 124 4.27 3.37 16.43
C PHE A 124 3.43 4.58 16.04
N TYR A 125 3.55 5.69 16.77
CA TYR A 125 2.74 6.86 16.49
C TYR A 125 3.46 8.19 16.73
N SER A 126 2.85 9.28 16.26
CA SER A 126 3.16 10.65 16.70
C SER A 126 1.95 11.22 17.43
N SER A 127 2.15 11.82 18.60
CA SER A 127 1.07 12.51 19.32
C SER A 127 0.70 13.84 18.67
N THR A 128 1.63 14.41 17.90
CA THR A 128 1.50 15.73 17.26
C THR A 128 1.13 15.65 15.78
N SER A 129 1.04 14.43 15.22
CA SER A 129 0.90 14.18 13.78
C SER A 129 1.97 14.85 12.92
N LYS A 130 3.15 15.13 13.51
CA LYS A 130 4.29 15.79 12.87
C LYS A 130 5.58 14.97 12.92
N GLY A 131 5.58 13.86 13.66
CA GLY A 131 6.71 12.94 13.70
C GLY A 131 7.08 12.45 12.31
N ALA A 132 8.37 12.47 11.98
CA ALA A 132 8.83 12.12 10.64
C ALA A 132 10.19 11.43 10.63
N ILE A 133 10.45 10.64 9.59
CA ILE A 133 11.77 10.11 9.26
C ILE A 133 12.17 10.62 7.88
N GLN A 134 13.20 11.47 7.85
CA GLN A 134 13.84 12.01 6.66
C GLN A 134 15.03 11.13 6.26
N GLY A 135 14.84 10.34 5.20
CA GLY A 135 15.80 9.37 4.69
C GLY A 135 16.90 9.95 3.83
N TYR A 136 16.77 11.18 3.31
CA TYR A 136 17.75 11.82 2.41
C TYR A 136 18.21 10.90 1.27
N GLY A 137 17.27 10.20 0.64
CA GLY A 137 17.46 9.28 -0.47
C GLY A 137 18.08 9.95 -1.69
N TYR A 138 17.77 11.23 -1.93
CA TYR A 138 18.38 12.02 -3.01
C TYR A 138 19.92 11.99 -3.02
N GLU A 139 20.57 11.78 -1.86
CA GLU A 139 22.03 11.68 -1.78
C GLU A 139 22.60 10.43 -2.47
N PHE A 140 21.82 9.35 -2.51
CA PHE A 140 22.09 8.13 -3.26
C PHE A 140 21.59 8.28 -4.69
N HIS A 141 20.37 8.78 -4.88
CA HIS A 141 19.73 8.82 -6.20
C HIS A 141 20.44 9.76 -7.18
N LYS A 142 21.05 10.85 -6.72
CA LYS A 142 21.89 11.73 -7.56
C LYS A 142 23.15 11.04 -8.11
N LYS A 143 23.52 9.89 -7.55
CA LYS A 143 24.63 9.02 -7.99
C LYS A 143 24.13 7.77 -8.73
N ASP A 144 22.84 7.70 -9.04
CA ASP A 144 22.17 6.53 -9.60
C ASP A 144 22.15 5.29 -8.69
N GLU A 145 22.38 5.45 -7.39
CA GLU A 145 22.44 4.37 -6.40
C GLU A 145 21.16 4.25 -5.55
N TYR A 146 21.02 3.12 -4.85
CA TYR A 146 20.07 2.93 -3.75
C TYR A 146 20.81 2.79 -2.42
N GLY A 147 20.15 3.12 -1.32
CA GLY A 147 20.70 3.01 0.03
C GLY A 147 19.86 2.14 0.97
N PRO A 148 19.84 2.44 2.28
CA PRO A 148 19.01 1.72 3.24
C PRO A 148 17.51 1.97 3.00
N ARG A 149 16.68 1.06 3.53
CA ARG A 149 15.24 1.24 3.68
C ARG A 149 14.96 2.01 4.97
N ILE A 150 13.86 2.76 5.04
CA ILE A 150 13.52 3.51 6.26
C ILE A 150 13.00 2.58 7.36
N LEU A 151 11.91 1.87 7.10
CA LEU A 151 11.17 1.14 8.14
C LEU A 151 10.84 -0.29 7.70
N ARG A 152 11.06 -1.26 8.59
CA ARG A 152 10.58 -2.63 8.42
C ARG A 152 9.95 -3.16 9.70
N PHE A 153 8.73 -3.66 9.60
CA PHE A 153 8.11 -4.54 10.59
C PHE A 153 8.27 -5.97 10.10
N ALA A 154 8.80 -6.86 10.93
CA ALA A 154 8.99 -8.27 10.59
C ALA A 154 8.48 -9.18 11.71
N ASP A 155 7.46 -10.01 11.43
CA ASP A 155 6.79 -10.83 12.46
C ASP A 155 6.30 -9.97 13.64
N VAL A 156 5.44 -9.01 13.30
CA VAL A 156 4.78 -8.10 14.26
C VAL A 156 3.28 -8.39 14.26
N LYS A 157 2.70 -8.56 15.44
CA LYS A 157 1.29 -8.96 15.62
C LYS A 157 0.52 -7.97 16.46
N SER A 158 -0.76 -7.78 16.19
CA SER A 158 -1.64 -6.85 16.91
C SER A 158 -0.99 -5.47 17.04
N PHE A 159 -0.86 -4.77 15.91
CA PHE A 159 -0.08 -3.54 15.85
C PHE A 159 -0.79 -2.39 15.17
N SER A 160 -0.38 -1.17 15.49
CA SER A 160 -0.71 0.02 14.70
C SER A 160 0.54 0.83 14.35
N ILE A 161 0.51 1.47 13.18
CA ILE A 161 1.39 2.60 12.88
C ILE A 161 0.59 3.75 12.28
N HIS A 162 0.73 4.93 12.86
CA HIS A 162 -0.08 6.06 12.43
C HIS A 162 0.50 7.44 12.79
N ASP A 163 -0.07 8.48 12.16
CA ASP A 163 0.26 9.88 12.44
C ASP A 163 1.73 10.26 12.21
N VAL A 164 2.44 9.51 11.35
CA VAL A 164 3.86 9.75 11.04
C VAL A 164 4.11 9.92 9.54
N ALA A 165 5.19 10.62 9.21
CA ALA A 165 5.64 10.79 7.82
C ALA A 165 6.96 10.04 7.54
N LEU A 166 7.04 9.37 6.38
CA LEU A 166 8.27 8.72 5.89
C LEU A 166 8.71 9.41 4.60
N VAL A 167 9.89 10.00 4.59
CA VAL A 167 10.27 10.96 3.55
C VAL A 167 11.60 10.60 2.94
N ASP A 168 11.67 10.63 1.62
CA ASP A 168 12.88 10.49 0.81
C ASP A 168 13.68 9.25 1.17
N SER A 169 13.05 8.07 1.11
CA SER A 169 13.78 6.83 1.37
C SER A 169 14.86 6.60 0.30
N PRO A 170 16.09 6.21 0.68
CA PRO A 170 17.09 5.75 -0.27
C PRO A 170 16.68 4.49 -1.05
N ALA A 171 15.76 3.69 -0.49
CA ALA A 171 15.12 2.54 -1.13
C ALA A 171 13.63 2.47 -0.71
N PHE A 172 13.18 1.38 -0.07
CA PHE A 172 11.79 1.23 0.38
C PHE A 172 11.51 2.08 1.63
N HIS A 173 10.31 2.66 1.74
CA HIS A 173 9.92 3.49 2.89
C HIS A 173 9.43 2.60 4.02
N PHE A 174 8.47 1.70 3.77
CA PHE A 174 7.91 0.83 4.79
C PHE A 174 7.64 -0.58 4.27
N SER A 175 8.23 -1.60 4.89
CA SER A 175 7.90 -3.00 4.59
C SER A 175 7.25 -3.67 5.81
N ILE A 176 6.11 -4.32 5.59
CA ILE A 176 5.34 -5.10 6.57
C ILE A 176 5.51 -6.58 6.20
N ASP A 177 6.41 -7.25 6.88
CA ASP A 177 6.87 -8.60 6.57
C ASP A 177 6.28 -9.61 7.55
N THR A 178 5.46 -10.53 7.03
CA THR A 178 4.88 -11.65 7.78
C THR A 178 4.20 -11.17 9.08
N CYS A 179 3.46 -10.06 9.01
CA CYS A 179 2.80 -9.45 10.16
C CYS A 179 1.32 -9.87 10.26
N SER A 180 0.67 -9.65 11.41
CA SER A 180 -0.78 -9.89 11.52
C SER A 180 -1.52 -8.89 12.40
N ASP A 181 -2.83 -8.80 12.19
CA ASP A 181 -3.76 -8.03 13.03
C ASP A 181 -3.36 -6.55 13.13
N GLY A 182 -2.95 -6.00 11.98
CA GLY A 182 -2.29 -4.71 11.86
C GLY A 182 -3.21 -3.59 11.38
N GLU A 183 -3.00 -2.39 11.87
CA GLU A 183 -3.63 -1.17 11.36
C GLU A 183 -2.58 -0.13 10.93
N VAL A 184 -2.73 0.43 9.75
CA VAL A 184 -1.84 1.47 9.21
C VAL A 184 -2.70 2.63 8.74
N TYR A 185 -2.54 3.82 9.32
CA TYR A 185 -3.40 4.95 8.99
C TYR A 185 -2.78 6.31 9.26
N ASN A 186 -3.35 7.38 8.71
CA ASN A 186 -2.86 8.75 8.89
C ASN A 186 -1.35 8.87 8.61
N MET A 187 -0.87 8.34 7.50
CA MET A 187 0.56 8.50 7.12
C MET A 187 0.73 9.35 5.87
N ALA A 188 1.90 9.98 5.78
CA ALA A 188 2.36 10.65 4.58
C ALA A 188 3.72 10.09 4.16
N ILE A 189 3.81 9.54 2.95
CA ILE A 189 5.01 8.95 2.39
C ILE A 189 5.38 9.73 1.14
N HIS A 190 6.54 10.37 1.09
CA HIS A 190 6.98 11.15 -0.07
C HIS A 190 8.38 10.69 -0.45
N GLY A 191 8.63 10.29 -1.69
CA GLY A 191 9.95 9.84 -2.12
C GLY A 191 10.27 10.26 -3.56
N GLY A 192 11.48 9.93 -4.00
CA GLY A 192 11.97 10.33 -5.31
C GLY A 192 11.17 9.73 -6.48
N ASN A 193 11.24 10.40 -7.64
CA ASN A 193 10.56 9.98 -8.86
C ASN A 193 11.32 8.87 -9.62
N ARG A 194 11.61 7.73 -8.96
CA ARG A 194 12.29 6.55 -9.55
C ARG A 194 11.65 5.22 -9.11
N GLY A 195 11.82 4.20 -9.97
CA GLY A 195 11.73 2.78 -9.60
C GLY A 195 12.41 2.45 -8.25
N GLY A 196 11.93 1.44 -7.52
CA GLY A 196 12.61 0.89 -6.34
C GLY A 196 12.54 1.74 -5.06
N LEU A 197 11.72 2.79 -5.05
CA LEU A 197 11.48 3.69 -3.91
C LEU A 197 10.12 3.43 -3.23
N ASP A 198 9.86 2.15 -2.98
CA ASP A 198 8.52 1.64 -2.63
C ASP A 198 7.93 2.36 -1.42
N GLY A 199 6.64 2.74 -1.49
CA GLY A 199 5.93 3.34 -0.36
C GLY A 199 5.68 2.36 0.77
N ILE A 200 4.73 1.45 0.60
CA ILE A 200 4.48 0.35 1.55
C ILE A 200 4.56 -0.97 0.78
N ASP A 201 5.28 -1.95 1.30
CA ASP A 201 5.19 -3.37 0.94
C ASP A 201 4.46 -4.13 2.05
N VAL A 202 3.56 -5.07 1.74
CA VAL A 202 2.88 -5.86 2.78
C VAL A 202 2.70 -7.34 2.45
N TRP A 203 3.06 -8.20 3.40
CA TRP A 203 2.58 -9.57 3.43
C TRP A 203 2.35 -10.00 4.87
N GLY A 204 1.22 -10.64 5.12
CA GLY A 204 0.66 -10.88 6.43
C GLY A 204 -0.81 -11.25 6.37
N THR A 205 -1.46 -11.34 7.52
CA THR A 205 -2.88 -11.70 7.62
C THR A 205 -3.62 -10.68 8.45
N ASN A 206 -4.86 -10.37 8.07
CA ASN A 206 -5.71 -9.44 8.82
C ASN A 206 -5.07 -8.05 8.98
N ILE A 207 -4.69 -7.42 7.87
CA ILE A 207 -4.06 -6.09 7.88
C ILE A 207 -5.01 -5.09 7.23
N HIS A 208 -5.25 -4.00 7.95
CA HIS A 208 -6.08 -2.87 7.52
C HIS A 208 -5.20 -1.65 7.27
N ILE A 209 -5.20 -1.14 6.05
CA ILE A 209 -4.42 0.02 5.66
C ILE A 209 -5.40 1.08 5.13
N THR A 210 -5.51 2.18 5.85
CA THR A 210 -6.43 3.27 5.49
C THR A 210 -5.66 4.58 5.40
N THR A 211 -6.21 5.58 4.72
CA THR A 211 -5.84 6.98 5.01
C THR A 211 -4.34 7.28 4.81
N LEU A 212 -3.82 7.04 3.61
CA LEU A 212 -2.42 7.26 3.25
C LEU A 212 -2.28 8.19 2.05
N LYS A 213 -1.30 9.10 2.12
CA LYS A 213 -0.75 9.77 0.93
C LYS A 213 0.62 9.18 0.66
N SER A 214 0.82 8.58 -0.50
CA SER A 214 2.15 8.25 -1.01
C SER A 214 2.48 9.10 -2.23
N ALA A 215 3.71 9.58 -2.36
CA ALA A 215 4.22 10.29 -3.52
C ALA A 215 5.58 9.71 -3.89
N THR A 216 5.59 8.46 -4.33
CA THR A 216 6.79 7.70 -4.70
C THR A 216 6.57 7.07 -6.07
N ARG A 217 7.55 7.08 -6.99
CA ARG A 217 7.37 6.43 -8.30
C ARG A 217 7.33 4.91 -8.23
N THR A 218 7.47 4.30 -7.07
CA THR A 218 7.01 2.93 -6.85
C THR A 218 6.25 2.84 -5.54
N MET A 219 5.10 2.18 -5.55
CA MET A 219 4.49 1.71 -4.33
C MET A 219 4.04 0.28 -4.55
N ARG A 220 4.49 -0.60 -3.67
CA ARG A 220 4.03 -1.98 -3.58
C ARG A 220 2.86 -2.10 -2.60
N LEU A 221 1.92 -1.14 -2.70
CA LEU A 221 0.47 -1.31 -2.52
C LEU A 221 -0.26 -1.21 -3.89
N CYS A 222 0.51 -1.07 -4.99
CA CYS A 222 0.16 -0.72 -6.39
C CYS A 222 -0.71 0.56 -6.50
N PRO A 223 -0.43 1.60 -7.31
CA PRO A 223 0.54 1.89 -8.40
C PRO A 223 1.81 2.72 -8.10
N GLU A 224 2.55 3.03 -9.17
CA GLU A 224 3.80 3.79 -9.19
C GLU A 224 3.57 5.31 -9.41
N SER A 225 3.75 6.17 -8.39
CA SER A 225 3.60 7.66 -8.32
C SER A 225 2.19 8.20 -8.05
N PRO A 226 2.03 9.43 -7.50
CA PRO A 226 1.34 9.70 -6.24
C PRO A 226 -0.05 9.06 -6.06
N LEU A 227 -0.22 8.47 -4.88
CA LEU A 227 -1.43 7.81 -4.43
C LEU A 227 -1.99 8.48 -3.21
N THR A 228 -3.30 8.63 -3.18
CA THR A 228 -4.02 8.76 -1.92
C THR A 228 -4.98 7.59 -1.79
N THR A 229 -4.74 6.73 -0.79
CA THR A 229 -5.61 5.59 -0.49
C THR A 229 -6.44 5.93 0.73
N SER A 230 -7.76 5.76 0.65
CA SER A 230 -8.62 5.91 1.83
C SER A 230 -9.02 4.56 2.43
N TRP A 231 -8.97 3.46 1.66
CA TRP A 231 -9.34 2.13 2.16
C TRP A 231 -8.65 0.98 1.41
N SER A 232 -7.89 0.16 2.12
CA SER A 232 -7.39 -1.15 1.65
C SER A 232 -7.43 -2.17 2.78
N ARG A 233 -8.02 -3.32 2.51
CA ARG A 233 -8.39 -4.35 3.49
C ARG A 233 -7.87 -5.70 3.03
N THR A 234 -7.18 -6.42 3.92
CA THR A 234 -6.63 -7.74 3.59
C THR A 234 -6.91 -8.73 4.72
N SER A 235 -7.53 -9.88 4.41
CA SER A 235 -7.76 -10.95 5.40
C SER A 235 -6.56 -11.93 5.45
N SER A 236 -5.92 -12.14 4.30
CA SER A 236 -4.66 -12.87 4.14
C SER A 236 -3.92 -12.35 2.90
N ALA A 237 -3.02 -11.40 3.09
CA ALA A 237 -2.16 -10.92 2.03
C ALA A 237 -0.85 -11.67 2.03
N THR A 238 -0.56 -12.44 1.00
CA THR A 238 0.81 -12.40 0.48
C THR A 238 0.79 -11.34 -0.62
N TRP A 239 1.55 -10.25 -0.44
CA TRP A 239 1.92 -9.20 -1.43
C TRP A 239 1.04 -7.96 -1.63
N PRO A 240 1.69 -6.83 -1.96
CA PRO A 240 1.25 -6.07 -3.13
C PRO A 240 2.42 -5.68 -4.03
N GLY A 241 2.17 -5.69 -5.34
CA GLY A 241 3.11 -5.22 -6.35
C GLY A 241 4.32 -6.13 -6.61
N GLY A 242 4.04 -7.41 -6.75
CA GLY A 242 4.62 -8.20 -7.84
C GLY A 242 5.48 -9.38 -7.48
N LEU A 243 5.09 -10.53 -8.02
CA LEU A 243 5.99 -11.64 -8.24
C LEU A 243 7.09 -11.14 -9.17
N GLY A 244 8.34 -11.36 -8.79
CA GLY A 244 9.51 -10.89 -9.54
C GLY A 244 10.25 -9.77 -8.84
N GLN A 245 10.78 -10.04 -7.65
CA GLN A 245 12.15 -9.62 -7.28
C GLN A 245 12.63 -10.24 -5.95
N TRP A 246 12.50 -11.55 -5.77
CA TRP A 246 13.31 -12.27 -4.80
C TRP A 246 13.86 -13.54 -5.46
N GLY A 247 15.19 -13.66 -5.47
CA GLY A 247 15.91 -14.89 -5.85
C GLY A 247 15.60 -16.04 -4.88
N PRO A 248 16.19 -17.22 -5.09
CA PRO A 248 15.58 -18.52 -4.80
C PRO A 248 15.33 -18.70 -3.29
N LEU A 249 14.12 -18.37 -2.86
CA LEU A 249 13.59 -18.75 -1.57
C LEU A 249 12.43 -19.69 -1.85
N GLY A 250 12.69 -20.97 -1.53
CA GLY A 250 11.72 -22.02 -1.25
C GLY A 250 10.44 -22.07 -2.09
N THR A 251 10.33 -23.11 -2.89
CA THR A 251 9.04 -23.76 -3.18
C THR A 251 8.19 -23.84 -1.90
N GLY A 252 7.07 -23.11 -1.82
CA GLY A 252 6.07 -23.33 -0.75
C GLY A 252 5.34 -22.13 -0.13
N HIS A 253 5.68 -20.87 -0.43
CA HIS A 253 5.02 -19.70 0.22
C HIS A 253 4.07 -18.90 -0.68
N TRP A 254 3.92 -19.28 -1.96
CA TRP A 254 3.13 -18.52 -2.95
C TRP A 254 1.74 -19.11 -3.22
N GLU A 255 1.33 -20.08 -2.41
CA GLU A 255 0.28 -21.04 -2.81
C GLU A 255 -1.14 -20.48 -2.74
N ARG A 256 -1.39 -19.36 -2.05
CA ARG A 256 -2.74 -18.77 -1.96
C ARG A 256 -2.77 -17.31 -1.53
N ILE A 257 -3.14 -16.41 -2.43
CA ILE A 257 -3.46 -15.00 -2.13
C ILE A 257 -4.98 -14.88 -2.21
N HIS A 258 -5.63 -14.47 -1.12
CA HIS A 258 -7.09 -14.35 -1.14
C HIS A 258 -7.64 -13.30 -0.20
N ASP A 259 -8.89 -12.91 -0.46
CA ASP A 259 -9.67 -11.97 0.33
C ASP A 259 -8.96 -10.61 0.44
N ILE A 260 -8.85 -9.95 -0.72
CA ILE A 260 -8.28 -8.62 -0.85
C ILE A 260 -9.38 -7.65 -1.28
N GLU A 261 -9.47 -6.50 -0.59
CA GLU A 261 -10.28 -5.38 -1.04
C GLU A 261 -9.47 -4.09 -1.09
N TYR A 262 -9.58 -3.38 -2.20
CA TYR A 262 -9.19 -1.98 -2.32
C TYR A 262 -10.45 -1.18 -2.60
N ASN A 263 -10.64 -0.09 -1.88
CA ASN A 263 -11.80 0.77 -2.03
C ASN A 263 -11.39 2.24 -1.96
N ASN A 264 -12.03 3.11 -2.73
CA ASN A 264 -11.79 4.55 -2.68
C ASN A 264 -10.30 4.89 -2.84
N ILE A 265 -9.74 4.47 -3.97
CA ILE A 265 -8.34 4.65 -4.32
C ILE A 265 -8.21 5.78 -5.34
N TYR A 266 -7.46 6.81 -4.99
CA TYR A 266 -7.17 7.93 -5.87
C TYR A 266 -5.72 7.88 -6.34
N THR A 267 -5.53 8.00 -7.65
CA THR A 267 -4.22 7.86 -8.30
C THR A 267 -4.01 9.01 -9.29
N GLN A 268 -2.80 9.54 -9.37
CA GLN A 268 -2.53 10.65 -10.28
C GLN A 268 -1.12 10.55 -10.85
N ARG A 269 -1.00 10.68 -12.17
CA ARG A 269 0.28 10.65 -12.90
C ARG A 269 1.13 9.43 -12.50
N SER A 270 0.44 8.34 -12.27
CA SER A 270 1.01 7.06 -11.87
C SER A 270 1.31 6.19 -13.10
N ASN A 271 2.13 5.14 -12.97
CA ASN A 271 2.29 4.20 -14.08
C ASN A 271 1.04 3.32 -14.29
N GLN A 272 0.23 3.09 -13.27
CA GLN A 272 -1.04 2.36 -13.39
C GLN A 272 -2.09 2.90 -12.39
N MET A 273 -3.32 2.40 -12.39
CA MET A 273 -4.28 2.58 -11.27
C MET A 273 -4.31 1.34 -10.37
N TYR A 274 -4.13 0.16 -10.95
CA TYR A 274 -3.79 -1.07 -10.27
C TYR A 274 -3.10 -2.04 -11.24
N MET A 275 -2.14 -2.84 -10.76
CA MET A 275 -1.54 -3.88 -11.58
C MET A 275 -1.36 -5.18 -10.82
N PHE A 276 -1.79 -6.27 -11.44
CA PHE A 276 -1.36 -7.63 -11.11
C PHE A 276 -0.22 -8.00 -12.05
N LYS A 277 0.87 -8.55 -11.52
CA LYS A 277 2.00 -8.98 -12.34
C LYS A 277 2.50 -10.36 -11.91
N SER A 278 2.70 -11.22 -12.89
CA SER A 278 3.34 -12.54 -12.76
C SER A 278 3.98 -12.93 -14.09
N TYR A 279 4.83 -13.96 -14.07
CA TYR A 279 5.35 -14.59 -15.28
C TYR A 279 5.73 -16.03 -14.96
N GLY A 280 4.86 -16.97 -15.31
CA GLY A 280 4.94 -18.37 -14.88
C GLY A 280 4.61 -18.53 -13.40
N GLY A 281 5.24 -19.49 -12.73
CA GLY A 281 4.94 -19.82 -11.33
C GLY A 281 3.70 -20.69 -11.17
N SER A 282 3.27 -20.88 -9.92
CA SER A 282 2.08 -21.65 -9.55
C SER A 282 1.43 -21.07 -8.30
N GLY A 283 0.13 -21.34 -8.12
CA GLY A 283 -0.68 -20.81 -7.02
C GLY A 283 -1.93 -20.09 -7.53
N THR A 284 -2.71 -19.55 -6.60
CA THR A 284 -4.00 -18.94 -6.90
C THR A 284 -4.12 -17.56 -6.23
N VAL A 285 -4.68 -16.61 -6.98
CA VAL A 285 -5.16 -15.32 -6.47
C VAL A 285 -6.68 -15.29 -6.63
N ASN A 286 -7.42 -15.22 -5.53
CA ASN A 286 -8.88 -15.26 -5.60
C ASN A 286 -9.61 -14.40 -4.57
N ASN A 287 -10.89 -14.14 -4.83
CA ASN A 287 -11.74 -13.27 -4.00
C ASN A 287 -11.11 -11.87 -3.82
N VAL A 288 -10.96 -11.16 -4.95
CA VAL A 288 -10.38 -9.81 -4.99
C VAL A 288 -11.44 -8.80 -5.42
N ALA A 289 -11.59 -7.73 -4.66
CA ALA A 289 -12.53 -6.65 -4.93
C ALA A 289 -11.81 -5.30 -5.06
N LEU A 290 -11.78 -4.72 -6.25
CA LEU A 290 -11.20 -3.40 -6.50
C LEU A 290 -12.32 -2.40 -6.83
N LYS A 291 -12.70 -1.59 -5.84
CA LYS A 291 -13.89 -0.74 -5.84
C LYS A 291 -13.52 0.75 -5.82
N ASN A 292 -14.31 1.58 -6.49
CA ASN A 292 -14.26 3.04 -6.40
C ASN A 292 -12.85 3.61 -6.64
N PHE A 293 -12.30 3.34 -7.81
CA PHE A 293 -11.01 3.89 -8.23
C PHE A 293 -11.21 5.18 -9.01
N ALA A 294 -10.44 6.22 -8.68
CA ALA A 294 -10.38 7.47 -9.42
C ALA A 294 -8.94 7.72 -9.87
N GLY A 295 -8.73 8.01 -11.15
CA GLY A 295 -7.39 8.17 -11.71
C GLY A 295 -7.24 9.33 -12.68
N HIS A 296 -6.07 9.98 -12.67
CA HIS A 296 -5.78 11.06 -13.60
C HIS A 296 -4.43 10.93 -14.27
N SER A 297 -4.42 10.98 -15.60
CA SER A 297 -3.19 11.02 -16.41
C SER A 297 -2.21 9.89 -16.10
N ASN A 298 -2.73 8.73 -15.70
CA ASN A 298 -1.91 7.54 -15.45
C ASN A 298 -1.49 6.88 -16.77
N ALA A 299 -0.36 6.16 -16.81
CA ALA A 299 0.08 5.48 -18.02
C ALA A 299 -0.80 4.27 -18.35
N TYR A 300 -1.07 3.41 -17.37
CA TYR A 300 -2.06 2.33 -17.41
C TYR A 300 -3.20 2.62 -16.41
N THR A 301 -4.26 1.83 -16.48
CA THR A 301 -5.35 1.86 -15.49
C THR A 301 -5.44 0.50 -14.80
N LEU A 302 -6.21 -0.44 -15.33
CA LEU A 302 -6.34 -1.79 -14.82
C LEU A 302 -5.47 -2.70 -15.69
N ASP A 303 -4.32 -3.12 -15.14
CA ASP A 303 -3.34 -3.95 -15.85
C ASP A 303 -3.14 -5.29 -15.12
N LEU A 304 -3.79 -6.35 -15.60
CA LEU A 304 -3.45 -7.71 -15.20
C LEU A 304 -2.50 -8.28 -16.24
N ASP A 305 -1.22 -8.36 -15.90
CA ASP A 305 -0.16 -8.88 -16.78
C ASP A 305 0.49 -10.13 -16.18
N ALA A 306 -0.05 -11.30 -16.52
CA ALA A 306 0.49 -12.59 -16.07
C ALA A 306 1.64 -13.11 -16.97
N GLN A 307 2.16 -12.26 -17.86
CA GLN A 307 3.38 -12.50 -18.63
C GLN A 307 4.28 -11.26 -18.60
N TRP A 308 4.45 -10.68 -17.41
CA TRP A 308 5.10 -9.38 -17.22
C TRP A 308 6.58 -9.41 -17.64
N SER A 309 6.90 -8.70 -18.71
CA SER A 309 8.23 -8.78 -19.36
C SER A 309 9.41 -8.25 -18.53
N SER A 310 9.15 -7.42 -17.51
CA SER A 310 10.19 -6.87 -16.63
C SER A 310 10.66 -7.84 -15.54
N MET A 311 10.06 -9.03 -15.44
CA MET A 311 10.57 -10.13 -14.60
C MET A 311 11.02 -11.30 -15.46
N LYS A 312 11.93 -12.12 -14.91
CA LYS A 312 12.28 -13.39 -15.54
C LYS A 312 11.14 -14.40 -15.31
N PRO A 313 10.85 -15.28 -16.29
CA PRO A 313 9.89 -16.37 -16.09
C PRO A 313 10.29 -17.24 -14.90
N ILE A 314 9.31 -17.61 -14.10
CA ILE A 314 9.43 -18.56 -13.00
C ILE A 314 8.85 -19.90 -13.48
N ALA A 315 9.45 -21.02 -13.07
CA ALA A 315 8.95 -22.35 -13.42
C ALA A 315 7.50 -22.56 -12.91
N GLY A 316 6.65 -23.13 -13.75
CA GLY A 316 5.22 -23.37 -13.50
C GLY A 316 4.34 -22.78 -14.60
N ASP A 317 3.11 -23.29 -14.71
CA ASP A 317 2.20 -22.99 -15.82
C ASP A 317 1.58 -21.58 -15.74
N GLY A 318 1.66 -20.95 -14.57
CA GLY A 318 1.09 -19.63 -14.30
C GLY A 318 0.33 -19.58 -12.98
N ILE A 319 0.07 -18.36 -12.53
CA ILE A 319 -0.81 -18.09 -11.40
C ILE A 319 -2.26 -18.05 -11.89
N LEU A 320 -3.15 -18.78 -11.21
CA LEU A 320 -4.59 -18.72 -11.48
C LEU A 320 -5.19 -17.47 -10.84
N TYR A 321 -5.71 -16.56 -11.66
CA TYR A 321 -6.48 -15.41 -11.19
C TYR A 321 -7.97 -15.71 -11.37
N THR A 322 -8.74 -15.73 -10.28
CA THR A 322 -10.16 -16.09 -10.33
C THR A 322 -11.00 -15.35 -9.29
N ASN A 323 -12.31 -15.22 -9.50
CA ASN A 323 -13.25 -14.54 -8.60
C ASN A 323 -12.76 -13.12 -8.25
N MET A 324 -12.75 -12.24 -9.27
CA MET A 324 -12.28 -10.87 -9.15
C MET A 324 -13.32 -9.88 -9.65
N THR A 325 -13.61 -8.85 -8.86
CA THR A 325 -14.53 -7.78 -9.23
C THR A 325 -13.82 -6.44 -9.29
N PHE A 326 -14.01 -5.72 -10.40
CA PHE A 326 -13.56 -4.36 -10.64
C PHE A 326 -14.79 -3.48 -10.84
N SER A 327 -15.07 -2.56 -9.91
CA SER A 327 -16.29 -1.76 -9.98
C SER A 327 -16.12 -0.30 -9.57
N GLY A 328 -16.79 0.63 -10.28
CA GLY A 328 -16.75 2.06 -9.96
C GLY A 328 -15.41 2.71 -10.30
N TRP A 329 -14.87 2.41 -11.47
CA TRP A 329 -13.60 2.96 -11.94
C TRP A 329 -13.85 4.18 -12.81
N SER A 330 -13.19 5.30 -12.51
CA SER A 330 -13.41 6.56 -13.22
C SER A 330 -12.12 7.36 -13.46
N GLY A 331 -12.11 8.15 -14.53
CA GLY A 331 -11.10 9.18 -14.74
C GLY A 331 -10.43 9.19 -16.10
N THR A 332 -9.11 9.46 -16.13
CA THR A 332 -8.33 9.62 -17.36
C THR A 332 -7.05 8.77 -17.38
N CYS A 333 -6.72 8.22 -18.55
CA CYS A 333 -5.41 7.65 -18.88
C CYS A 333 -4.67 8.53 -19.90
N ALA A 334 -3.34 8.44 -19.93
CA ALA A 334 -2.50 9.29 -20.78
C ALA A 334 -2.71 9.06 -22.28
N ASP A 335 -2.91 7.81 -22.72
CA ASP A 335 -3.06 7.43 -24.13
C ASP A 335 -3.81 6.09 -24.22
N GLY A 336 -5.08 6.13 -24.62
CA GLY A 336 -6.02 5.02 -24.52
C GLY A 336 -5.89 3.98 -25.63
N HIS A 337 -5.14 4.28 -26.69
CA HIS A 337 -4.77 3.32 -27.73
C HIS A 337 -3.41 2.70 -27.44
N GLN A 338 -2.43 3.49 -26.98
CA GLN A 338 -1.12 2.94 -26.62
C GLN A 338 -1.21 2.04 -25.38
N ARG A 339 -2.01 2.44 -24.38
CA ARG A 339 -2.18 1.75 -23.10
C ARG A 339 -3.65 1.81 -22.70
N GLY A 340 -4.40 0.87 -23.25
CA GLY A 340 -5.81 0.66 -22.96
C GLY A 340 -6.13 0.68 -21.45
N PRO A 341 -7.25 1.31 -21.03
CA PRO A 341 -7.63 1.35 -19.62
C PRO A 341 -7.88 -0.02 -18.99
N ILE A 342 -8.24 -1.01 -19.82
CA ILE A 342 -8.42 -2.40 -19.40
C ILE A 342 -7.44 -3.26 -20.20
N LYS A 343 -6.53 -3.92 -19.48
CA LYS A 343 -5.63 -4.92 -20.03
C LYS A 343 -5.69 -6.17 -19.16
N PHE A 344 -6.19 -7.26 -19.74
CA PHE A 344 -6.08 -8.60 -19.19
C PHE A 344 -5.18 -9.44 -20.11
N ASN A 345 -4.00 -9.83 -19.62
CA ASN A 345 -3.05 -10.69 -20.32
C ASN A 345 -2.79 -11.94 -19.48
N CYS A 346 -3.62 -12.96 -19.68
CA CYS A 346 -3.51 -14.26 -18.99
C CYS A 346 -2.87 -15.30 -19.93
N PRO A 347 -2.05 -16.24 -19.43
CA PRO A 347 -1.54 -17.34 -20.25
C PRO A 347 -2.67 -18.25 -20.73
N ALA A 348 -2.47 -18.95 -21.85
CA ALA A 348 -3.50 -19.81 -22.43
C ALA A 348 -3.75 -21.08 -21.59
N ASP A 349 -2.68 -21.60 -20.97
CA ASP A 349 -2.73 -22.82 -20.15
C ASP A 349 -3.34 -22.57 -18.77
N VAL A 350 -3.30 -21.32 -18.27
CA VAL A 350 -3.91 -20.89 -17.01
C VAL A 350 -4.74 -19.62 -17.25
N PRO A 351 -5.90 -19.72 -17.92
CA PRO A 351 -6.74 -18.57 -18.21
C PRO A 351 -7.27 -17.94 -16.91
N CYS A 352 -7.51 -16.63 -16.93
CA CYS A 352 -8.21 -15.96 -15.83
C CYS A 352 -9.71 -16.26 -15.93
N THR A 353 -10.39 -16.55 -14.83
CA THR A 353 -11.81 -16.93 -14.80
C THR A 353 -12.60 -16.14 -13.76
N ASP A 354 -13.93 -16.13 -13.85
CA ASP A 354 -14.80 -15.45 -12.89
C ASP A 354 -14.41 -13.97 -12.65
N MET A 355 -14.07 -13.28 -13.74
CA MET A 355 -13.72 -11.87 -13.75
C MET A 355 -14.97 -11.02 -14.01
N GLN A 356 -15.18 -9.97 -13.22
CA GLN A 356 -16.32 -9.07 -13.38
C GLN A 356 -15.85 -7.62 -13.46
N VAL A 357 -16.19 -6.94 -14.56
CA VAL A 357 -15.94 -5.51 -14.75
C VAL A 357 -17.28 -4.80 -14.86
N ASP A 358 -17.61 -4.00 -13.86
CA ASP A 358 -18.83 -3.20 -13.81
C ASP A 358 -18.50 -1.72 -13.64
N ASP A 359 -19.29 -0.81 -14.20
CA ASP A 359 -19.14 0.65 -14.01
C ASP A 359 -17.68 1.14 -14.18
N PHE A 360 -17.19 1.07 -15.42
CA PHE A 360 -15.82 1.41 -15.76
C PHE A 360 -15.80 2.53 -16.81
N THR A 361 -15.51 3.75 -16.36
CA THR A 361 -15.58 4.99 -17.14
C THR A 361 -14.24 5.73 -17.10
N VAL A 362 -13.25 5.22 -17.84
CA VAL A 362 -11.93 5.86 -17.98
C VAL A 362 -11.71 6.29 -19.41
N ARG A 363 -11.39 7.57 -19.61
CA ARG A 363 -11.19 8.17 -20.93
C ARG A 363 -9.72 8.37 -21.26
N SER A 364 -9.43 8.64 -22.52
CA SER A 364 -8.09 9.06 -22.93
C SER A 364 -7.90 10.57 -22.80
N ASN A 365 -6.67 10.98 -22.50
CA ASN A 365 -6.19 12.35 -22.72
C ASN A 365 -5.80 12.61 -24.19
N LYS A 366 -5.78 11.57 -25.05
CA LYS A 366 -5.46 11.65 -26.47
C LYS A 366 -6.50 10.90 -27.30
N GLY A 367 -7.27 11.64 -28.10
CA GLY A 367 -8.37 11.08 -28.88
C GLY A 367 -9.62 10.81 -28.04
N ASP A 368 -10.67 10.37 -28.71
CA ASP A 368 -12.03 10.25 -28.14
C ASP A 368 -12.44 8.80 -27.85
N THR A 369 -11.54 7.86 -28.15
CA THR A 369 -11.73 6.42 -27.97
C THR A 369 -10.65 5.80 -27.09
N VAL A 370 -10.98 4.67 -26.48
CA VAL A 370 -10.04 3.84 -25.72
C VAL A 370 -10.12 2.39 -26.17
N GLU A 371 -9.05 1.62 -25.96
CA GLU A 371 -9.00 0.20 -26.26
C GLU A 371 -9.03 -0.65 -24.98
N HIS A 372 -9.86 -1.69 -24.97
CA HIS A 372 -9.84 -2.74 -23.96
C HIS A 372 -9.27 -4.00 -24.58
N VAL A 373 -8.21 -4.53 -23.98
CA VAL A 373 -7.49 -5.72 -24.47
C VAL A 373 -7.70 -6.86 -23.50
N CYS A 374 -8.30 -7.95 -23.99
CA CYS A 374 -8.50 -9.16 -23.22
C CYS A 374 -7.85 -10.35 -23.93
N LYS A 375 -7.01 -11.09 -23.20
CA LYS A 375 -6.37 -12.32 -23.66
C LYS A 375 -6.52 -13.39 -22.59
N ASN A 376 -7.19 -14.48 -22.98
CA ASN A 376 -7.48 -15.64 -22.14
C ASN A 376 -8.13 -15.30 -20.79
N ALA A 377 -9.00 -14.29 -20.76
CA ALA A 377 -9.70 -13.83 -19.55
C ALA A 377 -11.22 -14.02 -19.67
N TYR A 378 -11.85 -14.59 -18.66
CA TYR A 378 -13.22 -15.07 -18.76
C TYR A 378 -14.12 -14.49 -17.67
N GLY A 379 -15.34 -14.14 -18.05
CA GLY A 379 -16.33 -13.57 -17.15
C GLY A 379 -17.29 -12.60 -17.84
N SER A 380 -17.57 -11.45 -17.20
CA SER A 380 -18.57 -10.48 -17.67
C SER A 380 -18.11 -9.03 -17.58
N GLY A 381 -18.41 -8.25 -18.62
CA GLY A 381 -18.08 -6.82 -18.71
C GLY A 381 -16.90 -6.54 -19.65
N ALA A 382 -16.87 -5.33 -20.24
CA ALA A 382 -15.85 -4.89 -21.19
C ALA A 382 -15.55 -5.95 -22.29
N CYS A 383 -14.26 -6.28 -22.50
CA CYS A 383 -13.80 -7.22 -23.51
C CYS A 383 -13.77 -8.69 -23.06
N LEU A 384 -14.28 -9.01 -21.86
CA LEU A 384 -14.25 -10.36 -21.30
C LEU A 384 -15.15 -11.31 -22.09
N LYS A 385 -14.67 -12.54 -22.30
CA LYS A 385 -15.44 -13.58 -22.98
C LYS A 385 -16.23 -14.41 -21.97
N LYS A 386 -17.47 -14.76 -22.29
CA LYS A 386 -18.27 -15.73 -21.51
C LYS A 386 -17.68 -17.14 -21.65
N GLY A 387 -17.83 -17.96 -20.60
CA GLY A 387 -17.29 -19.32 -20.52
C GLY A 387 -16.08 -19.37 -19.60
N ASP A 388 -15.28 -20.43 -19.69
CA ASP A 388 -14.16 -20.73 -18.79
C ASP A 388 -12.95 -21.33 -19.53
N GLY A 389 -12.92 -21.33 -20.87
CA GLY A 389 -11.88 -22.01 -21.62
C GLY A 389 -11.72 -21.64 -23.10
N GLY A 390 -10.51 -21.92 -23.61
CA GLY A 390 -10.06 -21.68 -24.98
C GLY A 390 -9.07 -20.51 -25.08
N ALA A 391 -8.11 -20.61 -26.00
CA ALA A 391 -7.21 -19.48 -26.25
C ALA A 391 -7.94 -18.40 -27.05
N TYR A 392 -7.81 -17.14 -26.65
CA TYR A 392 -8.30 -16.01 -27.45
C TYR A 392 -7.53 -14.72 -27.15
N THR A 393 -7.60 -13.78 -28.08
CA THR A 393 -7.20 -12.39 -27.86
C THR A 393 -8.21 -11.51 -28.60
N THR A 394 -8.68 -10.47 -27.93
CA THR A 394 -9.59 -9.50 -28.51
C THR A 394 -9.19 -8.08 -28.10
N THR A 395 -9.46 -7.13 -28.97
CA THR A 395 -9.34 -5.71 -28.70
C THR A 395 -10.69 -5.07 -29.01
N GLN A 396 -11.26 -4.40 -28.02
CA GLN A 396 -12.52 -3.69 -28.14
C GLN A 396 -12.24 -2.19 -28.08
N THR A 397 -12.59 -1.46 -29.14
CA THR A 397 -12.56 0.00 -29.14
C THR A 397 -13.91 0.53 -28.63
N VAL A 398 -13.88 1.45 -27.67
CA VAL A 398 -15.09 2.09 -27.12
C VAL A 398 -14.95 3.61 -27.11
N ASP A 399 -16.06 4.30 -27.38
CA ASP A 399 -16.14 5.75 -27.22
C ASP A 399 -16.08 6.10 -25.73
N ALA A 400 -15.23 7.05 -25.36
CA ALA A 400 -15.06 7.45 -23.97
C ALA A 400 -15.70 8.82 -23.71
N ALA A 401 -17.03 8.84 -23.55
CA ALA A 401 -17.80 10.06 -23.31
C ALA A 401 -17.32 10.82 -22.05
N SER A 402 -17.40 12.16 -22.11
CA SER A 402 -16.90 13.03 -21.03
C SER A 402 -17.78 12.95 -19.78
N ALA A 403 -17.21 12.51 -18.66
CA ALA A 403 -17.74 12.80 -17.33
C ALA A 403 -16.71 13.63 -16.54
N ALA A 404 -17.20 14.56 -15.71
CA ALA A 404 -16.34 15.29 -14.79
C ALA A 404 -15.72 14.30 -13.80
N THR A 405 -14.39 14.25 -13.72
CA THR A 405 -13.68 13.36 -12.81
C THR A 405 -13.28 14.14 -11.56
N PRO A 406 -13.65 13.70 -10.35
CA PRO A 406 -13.24 14.35 -9.10
C PRO A 406 -11.70 14.38 -8.98
N THR A 407 -11.13 15.50 -8.53
CA THR A 407 -9.71 15.64 -8.23
C THR A 407 -9.47 15.82 -6.73
N MET A 408 -8.22 15.69 -6.30
CA MET A 408 -7.78 16.00 -4.94
C MET A 408 -7.00 17.31 -4.88
N ASP A 409 -7.08 18.04 -3.77
CA ASP A 409 -6.23 19.22 -3.57
C ASP A 409 -4.76 18.83 -3.38
N GLY A 410 -3.85 19.66 -3.90
CA GLY A 410 -2.40 19.46 -3.74
C GLY A 410 -1.88 18.25 -4.51
N GLU A 411 -2.40 18.05 -5.72
CA GLU A 411 -1.84 17.19 -6.75
C GLU A 411 -0.40 17.58 -7.10
N ILE A 412 0.42 16.58 -7.45
CA ILE A 412 1.83 16.78 -7.76
C ILE A 412 1.99 16.70 -9.27
N GLU A 413 2.13 17.86 -9.91
CA GLU A 413 2.23 17.94 -11.37
C GLU A 413 3.53 17.32 -11.89
N ASN A 414 4.64 17.61 -11.24
CA ASN A 414 5.95 17.06 -11.56
C ASN A 414 6.39 16.21 -10.38
N GLY A 415 6.56 14.89 -10.58
CA GLY A 415 6.99 13.98 -9.52
C GLY A 415 8.22 14.52 -8.76
N LEU A 416 8.36 14.15 -7.50
CA LEU A 416 9.39 14.71 -6.61
C LEU A 416 10.79 14.31 -7.12
N GLY A 417 11.68 15.29 -7.29
CA GLY A 417 12.98 15.09 -7.94
C GLY A 417 13.90 14.07 -7.25
N LEU A 418 15.03 13.76 -7.90
CA LEU A 418 16.03 12.78 -7.43
C LEU A 418 17.33 13.41 -6.92
N THR A 419 17.51 14.71 -7.12
CA THR A 419 18.81 15.39 -6.94
C THR A 419 18.82 16.42 -5.81
N VAL A 420 17.67 16.67 -5.20
CA VAL A 420 17.50 17.62 -4.09
C VAL A 420 16.65 16.98 -3.00
N SER A 421 16.81 17.47 -1.76
CA SER A 421 16.01 17.01 -0.62
C SER A 421 14.52 17.24 -0.87
N ILE A 422 13.72 16.25 -0.49
CA ILE A 422 12.26 16.31 -0.52
C ILE A 422 11.75 16.85 0.82
N ALA A 423 10.85 17.83 0.78
CA ALA A 423 10.26 18.42 1.98
C ALA A 423 9.31 17.45 2.69
N ILE A 424 9.32 17.49 4.03
CA ILE A 424 8.43 16.68 4.86
C ILE A 424 6.97 17.17 4.67
N PRO A 425 6.06 16.31 4.21
CA PRO A 425 4.67 16.69 4.00
C PRO A 425 3.88 16.75 5.31
N THR A 426 2.80 17.53 5.30
CA THR A 426 1.76 17.43 6.33
C THR A 426 0.83 16.26 6.04
N ILE A 427 0.42 15.54 7.08
CA ILE A 427 -0.60 14.49 6.99
C ILE A 427 -1.97 15.14 6.76
N ARG A 428 -2.66 14.73 5.69
CA ARG A 428 -3.93 15.33 5.25
C ARG A 428 -5.14 14.73 5.99
N PRO A 429 -6.27 15.44 6.08
CA PRO A 429 -7.51 14.92 6.69
C PRO A 429 -8.42 14.17 5.70
N SER A 430 -8.04 14.11 4.41
CA SER A 430 -8.78 13.40 3.36
C SER A 430 -7.80 12.84 2.32
N PHE A 431 -8.17 11.67 1.78
CA PHE A 431 -7.35 10.87 0.86
C PHE A 431 -8.14 10.38 -0.36
N PHE A 432 -9.41 10.76 -0.46
CA PHE A 432 -10.24 10.47 -1.63
C PHE A 432 -11.29 11.58 -1.78
N PRO A 433 -11.64 12.02 -3.00
CA PRO A 433 -12.56 13.14 -3.20
C PRO A 433 -13.89 12.94 -2.49
N GLY A 434 -14.29 13.90 -1.66
CA GLY A 434 -15.54 13.86 -0.90
C GLY A 434 -15.59 12.85 0.26
N VAL A 435 -14.49 12.15 0.56
CA VAL A 435 -14.42 11.15 1.63
C VAL A 435 -13.45 11.63 2.72
N ALA A 436 -13.95 11.75 3.94
CA ALA A 436 -13.14 12.08 5.11
C ALA A 436 -12.25 10.90 5.53
N ALA A 437 -11.12 11.20 6.18
CA ALA A 437 -10.34 10.19 6.89
C ALA A 437 -11.20 9.46 7.93
N ILE A 438 -11.00 8.15 8.08
CA ILE A 438 -11.76 7.31 9.03
C ILE A 438 -11.45 7.71 10.47
N SER A 439 -10.17 7.92 10.76
CA SER A 439 -9.68 8.34 12.07
C SER A 439 -9.17 9.78 11.97
N PRO A 440 -9.62 10.70 12.84
CA PRO A 440 -9.03 12.03 12.90
C PRO A 440 -7.55 11.94 13.28
N ARG A 441 -6.75 12.92 12.83
CA ARG A 441 -5.35 13.02 13.23
C ARG A 441 -5.25 13.21 14.74
N MET A 442 -4.21 12.67 15.36
CA MET A 442 -3.93 12.86 16.80
C MET A 442 -3.86 14.35 17.19
N ALA A 443 -3.27 15.17 16.32
CA ALA A 443 -3.22 16.63 16.49
C ALA A 443 -4.59 17.32 16.51
N ASP A 444 -5.60 16.73 15.85
CA ASP A 444 -6.95 17.30 15.78
C ASP A 444 -7.83 16.77 16.92
N ALA A 445 -7.65 15.51 17.32
CA ALA A 445 -8.36 14.90 18.44
C ALA A 445 -8.04 15.58 19.79
N SER A 446 -6.77 15.98 19.99
CA SER A 446 -6.34 16.71 21.20
C SER A 446 -6.99 18.10 21.32
N LYS A 447 -7.20 18.80 20.19
CA LYS A 447 -7.90 20.10 20.16
C LYS A 447 -9.39 19.97 20.48
N ALA A 448 -10.04 18.91 19.99
CA ALA A 448 -11.44 18.64 20.29
C ALA A 448 -11.67 18.40 21.80
N GLN A 449 -10.78 17.63 22.44
CA GLN A 449 -10.84 17.40 23.89
C GLN A 449 -10.54 18.66 24.73
N ALA A 450 -9.62 19.52 24.28
CA ALA A 450 -9.34 20.79 24.96
C ALA A 450 -10.54 21.76 24.90
N THR A 451 -11.24 21.80 23.76
CA THR A 451 -12.42 22.66 23.57
C THR A 451 -13.60 22.17 24.41
N ALA A 452 -13.78 20.84 24.54
CA ALA A 452 -14.84 20.23 25.35
C ALA A 452 -14.62 20.35 26.88
N ARG A 453 -13.42 20.75 27.34
CA ARG A 453 -13.14 21.04 28.76
C ARG A 453 -13.30 22.52 29.12
N LEU A 454 -13.50 23.38 28.11
CA LEU A 454 -13.67 24.82 28.26
C LEU A 454 -15.14 25.27 28.09
N MET A 455 -16.03 24.33 27.75
CA MET A 455 -17.49 24.43 27.88
C MET A 455 -17.93 23.62 29.09
#